data_AF-M1VXF6-F1
#
_entry.id   AF-M1VXF6-F1
#
_cell.length_a   1.000
_cell.length_b   1.000
_cell.length_c   1.000
_cell.angle_alpha   90.00
_cell.angle_beta   90.00
_cell.angle_gamma   90.00
#
_symmetry.space_group_name_H-M   'P 1'
#
loop_
_entity.id
_entity.type
_entity.pdbx_description
1 polymer ?
#
loop_
_entity_poly.entity_id
_entity_poly.type
_entity_poly.pdbx_seq_one_letter_code
_entity_poly.pdbx_strand_id
1 'polypeptide(L)'
;MEFIMNPQASQEEAAAQAAVTNFLYLQQHRVLICREHGYAVGLDLKRHMKDHHPRYKRIARDAVLAKFQNLSRIEPHLADLPTAYGPPIEGLLPPQKAYRCFGAECAYISSSRDTIMAHCRKAHHWKHSKETPIHWTELFAQSFCLAPGKQRWFPVSVGAGHTKAVAAPVSANIMAEIEKIKSEAARQRQRQYLYP
;
A
#
# COMPACT_ATOMS: atom_id res chain seq x y z
N MET A 1 -12.35 -45.03 -23.90
CA MET A 1 -12.48 -44.45 -22.56
C MET A 1 -12.36 -42.95 -22.71
N GLU A 2 -13.48 -42.26 -22.83
CA GLU A 2 -13.49 -40.80 -22.89
C GLU A 2 -13.32 -40.28 -21.46
N PHE A 3 -12.18 -39.63 -21.19
CA PHE A 3 -11.97 -38.90 -19.95
C PHE A 3 -12.89 -37.68 -19.97
N ILE A 4 -14.05 -37.79 -19.32
CA ILE A 4 -14.93 -36.65 -19.06
C ILE A 4 -14.17 -35.74 -18.07
N MET A 5 -13.41 -34.79 -18.58
CA MET A 5 -12.89 -33.70 -17.76
C MET A 5 -14.10 -32.91 -17.27
N ASN A 6 -14.36 -32.96 -15.95
CA ASN A 6 -15.43 -32.22 -15.33
C ASN A 6 -15.18 -30.70 -15.54
N PRO A 7 -15.99 -30.00 -16.35
CA PRO A 7 -15.74 -28.60 -16.70
C PRO A 7 -15.75 -27.70 -15.47
N GLN A 8 -16.52 -28.07 -14.44
CA GLN A 8 -16.63 -27.29 -13.21
C GLN A 8 -15.36 -27.37 -12.35
N ALA A 9 -14.72 -28.54 -12.29
CA ALA A 9 -13.43 -28.69 -11.59
C ALA A 9 -12.34 -27.84 -12.25
N SER A 10 -12.30 -27.82 -13.59
CA SER A 10 -11.35 -26.99 -14.34
C SER A 10 -11.55 -25.48 -14.12
N GLN A 11 -12.80 -25.03 -13.96
CA GLN A 11 -13.12 -23.63 -13.68
C GLN A 11 -12.80 -23.23 -12.24
N GLU A 12 -13.01 -24.12 -11.29
CA GLU A 12 -12.70 -23.87 -9.88
C GLU A 12 -11.18 -23.81 -9.63
N GLU A 13 -10.41 -24.67 -10.28
CA GLU A 13 -8.94 -24.63 -10.30
C GLU A 13 -8.42 -23.34 -10.94
N ALA A 14 -8.97 -22.95 -12.10
CA ALA A 14 -8.60 -21.70 -12.76
C ALA A 14 -8.90 -20.48 -11.87
N ALA A 15 -10.04 -20.45 -11.19
CA ALA A 15 -10.39 -19.38 -10.26
C ALA A 15 -9.47 -19.35 -9.03
N ALA A 16 -9.08 -20.51 -8.50
CA ALA A 16 -8.13 -20.60 -7.40
C ALA A 16 -6.73 -20.12 -7.81
N GLN A 17 -6.27 -20.50 -9.00
CA GLN A 17 -5.00 -20.05 -9.53
C GLN A 17 -5.01 -18.53 -9.79
N ALA A 18 -6.08 -17.99 -10.37
CA ALA A 18 -6.23 -16.55 -10.60
C ALA A 18 -6.22 -15.75 -9.28
N ALA A 19 -6.91 -16.25 -8.26
CA ALA A 19 -6.88 -15.66 -6.92
C ALA A 19 -5.45 -15.67 -6.35
N VAL A 20 -4.72 -16.78 -6.49
CA VAL A 20 -3.32 -16.88 -6.05
C VAL A 20 -2.41 -15.90 -6.78
N THR A 21 -2.58 -15.71 -8.09
CA THR A 21 -1.76 -14.77 -8.87
C THR A 21 -2.03 -13.30 -8.53
N ASN A 22 -3.19 -12.99 -7.95
CA ASN A 22 -3.51 -11.65 -7.44
C ASN A 22 -2.73 -11.28 -6.17
N PHE A 23 -1.95 -12.21 -5.61
CA PHE A 23 -1.07 -11.93 -4.49
C PHE A 23 0.40 -12.07 -4.90
N LEU A 24 1.21 -11.12 -4.46
CA LEU A 24 2.65 -11.09 -4.71
C LEU A 24 3.40 -11.05 -3.38
N TYR A 25 4.17 -12.10 -3.08
CA TYR A 25 5.03 -12.11 -1.90
C TYR A 25 6.41 -11.53 -2.27
N LEU A 26 6.77 -10.41 -1.63
CA LEU A 26 8.09 -9.82 -1.75
C LEU A 26 8.98 -10.36 -0.65
N GLN A 27 9.70 -11.45 -0.94
CA GLN A 27 10.52 -12.15 0.04
C GLN A 27 11.56 -11.24 0.72
N GLN A 28 12.21 -10.36 -0.03
CA GLN A 28 13.22 -9.41 0.49
C GLN A 28 12.64 -8.48 1.57
N HIS A 29 11.37 -8.10 1.44
CA HIS A 29 10.67 -7.21 2.38
C HIS A 29 9.76 -7.96 3.35
N ARG A 30 9.60 -9.28 3.17
CA ARG A 30 8.68 -10.15 3.93
C ARG A 30 7.24 -9.60 3.98
N VAL A 31 6.79 -8.95 2.91
CA VAL A 31 5.42 -8.43 2.79
C VAL A 31 4.66 -9.16 1.68
N LEU A 32 3.35 -9.31 1.87
CA LEU A 32 2.45 -9.87 0.87
C LEU A 32 1.60 -8.76 0.28
N ILE A 33 1.72 -8.50 -1.01
CA ILE A 33 0.95 -7.48 -1.73
C ILE A 33 -0.34 -8.09 -2.25
N CYS A 34 -1.46 -7.42 -2.02
CA CYS A 34 -2.72 -7.68 -2.73
C CYS A 34 -2.81 -6.76 -3.95
N ARG A 35 -2.69 -7.35 -5.15
CA ARG A 35 -2.66 -6.61 -6.42
C ARG A 35 -3.98 -5.90 -6.73
N GLU A 36 -5.12 -6.44 -6.28
CA GLU A 36 -6.43 -5.81 -6.48
C GLU A 36 -6.57 -4.49 -5.71
N HIS A 37 -5.92 -4.40 -4.55
CA HIS A 37 -6.05 -3.23 -3.68
C HIS A 37 -4.83 -2.31 -3.71
N GLY A 38 -3.69 -2.78 -4.21
CA GLY A 38 -2.50 -1.94 -4.35
C GLY A 38 -1.70 -1.72 -3.06
N TYR A 39 -1.82 -2.60 -2.07
CA TYR A 39 -1.11 -2.46 -0.80
C TYR A 39 -0.72 -3.80 -0.17
N ALA A 40 0.19 -3.75 0.79
CA ALA A 40 0.64 -4.93 1.52
C ALA A 40 -0.37 -5.32 2.61
N VAL A 41 -0.77 -6.59 2.58
CA VAL A 41 -1.65 -7.24 3.55
C VAL A 41 -0.91 -7.43 4.87
N GLY A 42 -1.59 -7.12 5.98
CA GLY A 42 -1.10 -7.40 7.33
C GLY A 42 -0.98 -8.90 7.63
N LEU A 43 -0.63 -9.24 8.88
CA LEU A 43 -0.41 -10.64 9.26
C LEU A 43 -1.69 -11.48 9.23
N ASP A 44 -2.86 -10.87 9.43
CA ASP A 44 -4.16 -11.54 9.37
C ASP A 44 -4.73 -11.58 7.94
N LEU A 45 -4.13 -12.43 7.10
CA LEU A 45 -4.58 -12.66 5.73
C LEU A 45 -6.00 -13.23 5.68
N LYS A 46 -6.38 -14.09 6.62
CA LYS A 46 -7.73 -14.66 6.68
C LYS A 46 -8.78 -13.58 6.81
N ARG A 47 -8.55 -12.60 7.69
CA ARG A 47 -9.43 -11.44 7.83
C ARG A 47 -9.42 -10.57 6.57
N HIS A 48 -8.27 -10.30 5.98
CA HIS A 48 -8.21 -9.56 4.70
C HIS A 48 -9.05 -10.23 3.61
N MET A 49 -8.95 -11.55 3.44
CA MET A 49 -9.76 -12.30 2.48
C MET A 49 -11.25 -12.21 2.77
N LYS A 50 -11.65 -12.22 4.04
CA LYS A 50 -13.06 -12.10 4.44
C LYS A 50 -13.62 -10.71 4.19
N ASP A 51 -12.88 -9.69 4.59
CA ASP A 51 -13.36 -8.31 4.62
C ASP A 51 -13.27 -7.66 3.24
N HIS A 52 -12.23 -7.97 2.46
CA HIS A 52 -11.94 -7.33 1.18
C HIS A 52 -12.19 -8.20 -0.07
N HIS A 53 -12.24 -9.53 0.08
CA HIS A 53 -12.55 -10.46 -1.02
C HIS A 53 -13.76 -11.37 -0.72
N PRO A 54 -14.93 -10.83 -0.30
CA PRO A 54 -16.10 -11.65 0.05
C PRO A 54 -16.67 -12.43 -1.15
N ARG A 55 -16.38 -11.97 -2.38
CA ARG A 55 -16.82 -12.60 -3.64
C ARG A 55 -15.95 -13.78 -4.08
N TYR A 56 -14.77 -13.96 -3.50
CA TYR A 56 -13.93 -15.11 -3.82
C TYR A 56 -14.62 -16.40 -3.34
N LYS A 57 -14.74 -17.38 -4.24
CA LYS A 57 -15.23 -18.72 -3.89
C LYS A 57 -14.35 -19.31 -2.78
N ARG A 58 -14.93 -20.21 -1.98
CA ARG A 58 -14.22 -20.87 -0.87
C ARG A 58 -12.90 -21.50 -1.33
N ILE A 59 -12.92 -22.27 -2.42
CA ILE A 59 -11.72 -22.93 -2.95
C ILE A 59 -10.59 -21.96 -3.28
N ALA A 60 -10.92 -20.78 -3.84
CA ALA A 60 -9.95 -19.75 -4.15
C ALA A 60 -9.36 -19.10 -2.89
N ARG A 61 -10.19 -18.83 -1.87
CA ARG A 61 -9.71 -18.33 -0.58
C ARG A 61 -8.82 -19.34 0.13
N ASP A 62 -9.22 -20.62 0.13
CA ASP A 62 -8.47 -21.70 0.75
C ASP A 62 -7.11 -21.90 0.04
N ALA A 63 -7.05 -21.77 -1.29
CA ALA A 63 -5.79 -21.82 -2.04
C ALA A 63 -4.83 -20.66 -1.71
N VAL A 64 -5.34 -19.42 -1.60
CA VAL A 64 -4.55 -18.26 -1.18
C VAL A 64 -4.01 -18.46 0.24
N LEU A 65 -4.85 -18.91 1.17
CA LEU A 65 -4.42 -19.19 2.55
C LEU A 65 -3.38 -20.30 2.60
N ALA A 66 -3.62 -21.43 1.93
CA ALA A 66 -2.69 -22.54 1.89
C ALA A 66 -1.30 -22.12 1.39
N LYS A 67 -1.24 -21.22 0.40
CA LYS A 67 0.03 -20.76 -0.17
C LYS A 67 0.75 -19.71 0.68
N PHE A 68 0.03 -18.75 1.26
CA PHE A 68 0.66 -17.55 1.82
C PHE A 68 0.53 -17.41 3.35
N GLN A 69 -0.35 -18.15 4.02
CA GLN A 69 -0.63 -17.98 5.45
C GLN A 69 0.59 -18.30 6.32
N ASN A 70 1.39 -19.30 5.95
CA ASN A 70 2.53 -19.78 6.73
C ASN A 70 3.87 -19.17 6.32
N LEU A 71 3.87 -18.21 5.39
CA LEU A 71 5.10 -17.51 5.02
C LEU A 71 5.55 -16.61 6.17
N SER A 72 6.88 -16.46 6.31
CA SER A 72 7.44 -15.47 7.23
C SER A 72 7.08 -14.08 6.74
N ARG A 73 6.13 -13.44 7.41
CA ARG A 73 5.66 -12.09 7.09
C ARG A 73 5.88 -11.16 8.27
N ILE A 74 6.06 -9.90 7.95
CA ILE A 74 6.09 -8.81 8.93
C ILE A 74 4.97 -7.83 8.64
N GLU A 75 4.60 -7.06 9.66
CA GLU A 75 3.64 -5.99 9.48
C GLU A 75 4.16 -4.97 8.45
N PRO A 76 3.36 -4.53 7.47
CA PRO A 76 3.81 -3.65 6.39
C PRO A 76 4.50 -2.37 6.84
N HIS A 77 4.06 -1.79 7.95
CA HIS A 77 4.65 -0.58 8.51
C HIS A 77 5.98 -0.83 9.25
N LEU A 78 6.33 -2.10 9.53
CA LEU A 78 7.61 -2.48 10.10
C LEU A 78 8.59 -2.99 9.03
N ALA A 79 8.14 -3.13 7.78
CA ALA A 79 8.97 -3.64 6.72
C ALA A 79 10.15 -2.72 6.39
N ASP A 80 11.27 -3.35 6.04
CA ASP A 80 12.43 -2.65 5.51
C ASP A 80 12.04 -2.02 4.17
N LEU A 81 12.40 -0.75 4.01
CA LEU A 81 12.03 -0.02 2.81
C LEU A 81 12.88 -0.49 1.62
N PRO A 82 12.29 -0.55 0.41
CA PRO A 82 13.03 -0.75 -0.82
C PRO A 82 14.16 0.25 -1.00
N THR A 83 15.14 -0.12 -1.81
CA THR A 83 16.20 0.80 -2.24
C THR A 83 15.57 2.07 -2.81
N ALA A 84 15.99 3.22 -2.27
CA ALA A 84 15.48 4.51 -2.69
C ALA A 84 15.71 4.72 -4.20
N TYR A 85 14.71 5.28 -4.87
CA TYR A 85 14.74 5.58 -6.31
C TYR A 85 14.86 4.33 -7.21
N GLY A 86 14.51 3.15 -6.71
CA GLY A 86 14.31 1.96 -7.52
C GLY A 86 13.08 2.05 -8.44
N PRO A 87 12.84 1.05 -9.30
CA PRO A 87 11.63 1.00 -10.11
C PRO A 87 10.37 0.87 -9.21
N PRO A 88 9.19 1.32 -9.69
CA PRO A 88 7.94 1.07 -8.99
C PRO A 88 7.71 -0.41 -8.75
N ILE A 89 7.22 -0.74 -7.55
CA ILE A 89 6.90 -2.13 -7.20
C ILE A 89 5.57 -2.50 -7.82
N GLU A 90 5.58 -3.59 -8.58
CA GLU A 90 4.40 -4.16 -9.22
C GLU A 90 3.36 -4.58 -8.16
N GLY A 91 2.08 -4.33 -8.45
CA GLY A 91 0.98 -4.72 -7.58
C GLY A 91 0.70 -3.76 -6.43
N LEU A 92 1.54 -2.74 -6.20
CA LEU A 92 1.18 -1.60 -5.37
C LEU A 92 0.40 -0.55 -6.17
N LEU A 93 -0.27 0.36 -5.46
CA LEU A 93 -0.88 1.54 -6.07
C LEU A 93 0.16 2.32 -6.89
N PRO A 94 -0.25 2.97 -7.99
CA PRO A 94 0.65 3.74 -8.83
C PRO A 94 1.47 4.77 -8.03
N PRO A 95 2.71 5.05 -8.45
CA PRO A 95 3.52 6.09 -7.84
C PRO A 95 2.77 7.43 -7.75
N GLN A 96 2.81 8.05 -6.59
CA GLN A 96 2.15 9.33 -6.35
C GLN A 96 3.20 10.41 -6.14
N LYS A 97 2.86 11.65 -6.52
CA LYS A 97 3.68 12.81 -6.20
C LYS A 97 3.76 12.97 -4.69
N ALA A 98 4.97 13.15 -4.18
CA ALA A 98 5.27 13.33 -2.78
C ALA A 98 6.44 14.30 -2.59
N TYR A 99 6.67 14.67 -1.34
CA TYR A 99 7.66 15.65 -0.90
C TYR A 99 8.59 15.00 0.11
N ARG A 100 9.90 15.05 -0.15
CA ARG A 100 10.95 14.52 0.75
C ARG A 100 11.70 15.66 1.41
N CYS A 101 11.87 15.57 2.73
CA CYS A 101 12.62 16.55 3.51
C CYS A 101 14.10 16.63 3.08
N PHE A 102 14.71 17.82 3.15
CA PHE A 102 16.14 18.03 2.89
C PHE A 102 17.09 17.70 4.05
N GLY A 103 16.57 17.29 5.21
CA GLY A 103 17.45 17.00 6.35
C GLY A 103 18.42 15.89 5.99
N ALA A 104 19.72 16.08 6.26
CA ALA A 104 20.77 15.14 5.87
C ALA A 104 20.47 13.69 6.34
N GLU A 105 19.90 13.55 7.54
CA GLU A 105 19.49 12.27 8.14
C GLU A 105 17.95 12.11 8.20
N CYS A 106 17.20 12.94 7.46
CA CYS A 106 15.75 12.92 7.48
C CYS A 106 15.18 12.15 6.28
N ALA A 107 14.69 10.94 6.54
CA ALA A 107 13.99 10.13 5.55
C ALA A 107 12.48 10.43 5.46
N TYR A 108 12.00 11.54 6.06
CA TYR A 108 10.58 11.84 6.08
C TYR A 108 10.06 12.24 4.70
N ILE A 109 9.01 11.55 4.27
CA ILE A 109 8.30 11.77 3.01
C ILE A 109 6.82 11.92 3.30
N SER A 110 6.17 12.87 2.63
CA SER A 110 4.72 13.06 2.70
C SER A 110 4.14 13.34 1.33
N SER A 111 2.91 12.87 1.07
CA SER A 111 2.14 13.26 -0.11
C SER A 111 1.51 14.65 0.00
N SER A 112 1.56 15.28 1.18
CA SER A 112 0.92 16.57 1.46
C SER A 112 1.96 17.68 1.71
N ARG A 113 1.78 18.81 1.01
CA ARG A 113 2.63 19.99 1.15
C ARG A 113 2.56 20.60 2.55
N ASP A 114 1.36 20.66 3.13
CA ASP A 114 1.18 21.19 4.49
C ASP A 114 1.84 20.29 5.53
N THR A 115 1.77 18.98 5.32
CA THR A 115 2.36 18.00 6.24
C THR A 115 3.89 18.06 6.21
N ILE A 116 4.52 18.15 5.02
CA ILE A 116 5.98 18.30 4.92
C ILE A 116 6.44 19.65 5.47
N MET A 117 5.67 20.73 5.26
CA MET A 117 5.97 22.04 5.81
C MET A 117 5.91 22.03 7.35
N ALA A 118 4.86 21.43 7.93
CA ALA A 118 4.74 21.26 9.37
C ALA A 118 5.88 20.40 9.93
N HIS A 119 6.27 19.33 9.23
CA HIS A 119 7.41 18.51 9.59
C HIS A 119 8.72 19.32 9.62
N CYS A 120 9.03 20.05 8.54
CA CYS A 120 10.25 20.88 8.47
C CYS A 120 10.33 21.89 9.63
N ARG A 121 9.20 22.51 9.98
CA ARG A 121 9.13 23.46 11.10
C ARG A 121 9.32 22.79 12.46
N LYS A 122 8.72 21.61 12.68
CA LYS A 122 8.74 20.93 13.98
C LYS A 122 10.03 20.15 14.24
N ALA A 123 10.53 19.44 13.24
CA ALA A 123 11.67 18.55 13.36
C ALA A 123 13.01 19.26 13.11
N HIS A 124 13.02 20.30 12.27
CA HIS A 124 14.25 20.99 11.87
C HIS A 124 14.25 22.49 12.17
N HIS A 125 13.17 23.01 12.74
CA HIS A 125 12.99 24.44 13.04
C HIS A 125 13.16 25.38 11.83
N TRP A 126 13.04 24.83 10.63
CA TRP A 126 13.17 25.61 9.40
C TRP A 126 11.97 26.52 9.23
N LYS A 127 12.25 27.82 9.22
CA LYS A 127 11.26 28.87 8.98
C LYS A 127 11.24 29.19 7.49
N HIS A 128 10.05 29.23 6.92
CA HIS A 128 9.86 29.67 5.55
C HIS A 128 10.26 31.16 5.45
N SER A 129 11.40 31.45 4.83
CA SER A 129 11.87 32.81 4.57
C SER A 129 11.74 33.12 3.07
N LYS A 130 11.92 34.39 2.69
CA LYS A 130 11.97 34.77 1.26
C LYS A 130 13.20 34.20 0.55
N GLU A 131 14.28 33.97 1.28
CA GLU A 131 15.57 33.48 0.76
C GLU A 131 15.60 31.95 0.63
N THR A 132 14.94 31.23 1.55
CA THR A 132 14.82 29.77 1.52
C THR A 132 13.37 29.34 1.74
N PRO A 133 12.52 29.42 0.69
CA PRO A 133 11.10 29.09 0.83
C PRO A 133 10.83 27.58 0.86
N ILE A 134 11.75 26.76 0.35
CA ILE A 134 11.52 25.32 0.13
C ILE A 134 12.62 24.51 0.81
N HIS A 135 12.22 23.59 1.67
CA HIS A 135 13.11 22.68 2.40
C HIS A 135 12.83 21.20 2.12
N TRP A 136 12.25 20.93 0.95
CA TRP A 136 11.91 19.59 0.48
C TRP A 136 12.06 19.51 -1.03
N THR A 137 12.25 18.30 -1.56
CA THR A 137 12.15 18.03 -3.01
C THR A 137 10.84 17.33 -3.32
N GLU A 138 10.31 17.61 -4.50
CA GLU A 138 9.27 16.78 -5.10
C GLU A 138 9.89 15.49 -5.64
N LEU A 139 9.14 14.39 -5.54
CA LEU A 139 9.50 13.09 -6.11
C LEU A 139 8.25 12.24 -6.32
N PHE A 140 8.43 11.05 -6.89
CA PHE A 140 7.40 10.03 -6.90
C PHE A 140 7.67 8.99 -5.82
N ALA A 141 6.64 8.59 -5.09
CA ALA A 141 6.74 7.61 -4.02
C ALA A 141 5.61 6.57 -4.08
N GLN A 142 5.89 5.39 -3.53
CA GLN A 142 4.89 4.37 -3.21
C GLN A 142 4.97 4.05 -1.71
N SER A 143 3.97 3.33 -1.21
CA SER A 143 3.89 2.91 0.19
C SER A 143 3.31 1.50 0.25
N PHE A 144 3.79 0.69 1.20
CA PHE A 144 3.18 -0.60 1.51
C PHE A 144 1.84 -0.45 2.24
N CYS A 145 1.60 0.69 2.89
CA CYS A 145 0.44 0.94 3.74
C CYS A 145 -0.44 2.04 3.14
N LEU A 146 -1.77 1.90 3.25
CA LEU A 146 -2.71 2.99 2.98
C LEU A 146 -3.09 3.78 4.24
N ALA A 147 -3.01 3.17 5.42
CA ALA A 147 -3.50 3.75 6.66
C ALA A 147 -2.77 5.07 7.01
N PRO A 148 -3.47 6.21 7.09
CA PRO A 148 -2.88 7.51 7.43
C PRO A 148 -2.09 7.44 8.74
N GLY A 149 -0.87 7.99 8.74
CA GLY A 149 0.03 7.97 9.90
C GLY A 149 0.85 6.69 10.08
N LYS A 150 0.57 5.62 9.33
CA LYS A 150 1.44 4.43 9.22
C LYS A 150 2.05 4.25 7.83
N GLN A 151 1.81 5.22 6.94
CA GLN A 151 2.36 5.24 5.59
C GLN A 151 3.87 5.43 5.66
N ARG A 152 4.60 4.39 5.28
CA ARG A 152 6.04 4.46 5.09
C ARG A 152 6.31 4.56 3.60
N TRP A 153 6.38 5.80 3.16
CA TRP A 153 6.68 6.14 1.77
C TRP A 153 8.13 5.83 1.45
N PHE A 154 8.36 5.28 0.26
CA PHE A 154 9.69 5.12 -0.31
C PHE A 154 9.71 5.73 -1.72
N PRO A 155 10.79 6.44 -2.09
CA PRO A 155 10.89 7.10 -3.38
C PRO A 155 11.14 6.07 -4.48
N VAL A 156 10.54 6.30 -5.65
CA VAL A 156 10.67 5.45 -6.84
C VAL A 156 10.99 6.29 -8.08
N SER A 157 11.72 5.70 -9.02
CA SER A 157 12.06 6.32 -10.30
C SER A 157 11.03 5.97 -11.36
N VAL A 158 10.27 6.96 -11.81
CA VAL A 158 9.35 6.81 -12.95
C VAL A 158 10.07 7.21 -14.23
N GLY A 159 10.36 6.24 -15.11
CA GLY A 159 10.83 6.54 -16.47
C GLY A 159 9.77 7.33 -17.26
N ALA A 160 10.16 8.03 -18.33
CA ALA A 160 9.28 8.92 -19.10
C ALA A 160 7.93 8.29 -19.55
N GLY A 161 7.85 6.96 -19.69
CA GLY A 161 6.62 6.21 -19.99
C GLY A 161 5.61 6.05 -18.84
N HIS A 162 5.97 6.34 -17.59
CA HIS A 162 5.07 6.29 -16.43
C HIS A 162 4.39 7.63 -16.12
N THR A 163 4.66 8.66 -16.92
CA THR A 163 4.06 10.00 -16.79
C THR A 163 2.59 10.05 -17.27
N LYS A 164 2.13 9.02 -18.00
CA LYS A 164 0.73 8.81 -18.39
C LYS A 164 0.14 7.58 -17.71
N ALA A 165 -0.09 7.66 -16.41
CA ALA A 165 -1.21 6.98 -15.78
C ALA A 165 -2.15 8.05 -15.23
N VAL A 166 -2.75 8.82 -16.16
CA VAL A 166 -3.92 9.61 -15.86
C VAL A 166 -5.04 8.63 -15.54
N ALA A 167 -5.50 8.68 -14.29
CA ALA A 167 -6.86 8.39 -13.85
C ALA A 167 -7.71 7.52 -14.79
N ALA A 168 -7.52 6.19 -14.74
CA ALA A 168 -8.69 5.34 -14.77
C ALA A 168 -9.26 5.34 -13.35
N PRO A 169 -10.58 5.54 -13.13
CA PRO A 169 -11.14 5.59 -11.80
C PRO A 169 -10.86 4.25 -11.11
N VAL A 170 -9.88 4.29 -10.21
CA VAL A 170 -9.68 3.34 -9.13
C VAL A 170 -11.08 3.14 -8.54
N SER A 171 -11.62 1.92 -8.68
CA SER A 171 -13.06 1.65 -8.53
C SER A 171 -13.67 2.40 -7.33
N ALA A 172 -14.89 2.91 -7.46
CA ALA A 172 -15.57 3.71 -6.43
C ALA A 172 -15.48 3.13 -5.00
N ASN A 173 -15.30 1.81 -4.89
CA ASN A 173 -15.06 1.08 -3.66
C ASN A 173 -13.77 1.46 -2.92
N ILE A 174 -12.67 1.80 -3.62
CA ILE A 174 -11.38 2.14 -2.99
C ILE A 174 -11.40 3.56 -2.40
N MET A 175 -12.05 4.52 -3.08
CA MET A 175 -12.22 5.88 -2.53
C MET A 175 -13.14 5.87 -1.30
N ALA A 176 -14.20 5.06 -1.35
CA ALA A 176 -15.06 4.82 -0.19
C ALA A 176 -14.29 4.19 0.98
N GLU A 177 -13.38 3.26 0.70
CA GLU A 177 -12.57 2.61 1.74
C GLU A 177 -11.50 3.55 2.32
N ILE A 178 -10.87 4.40 1.50
CA ILE A 178 -9.99 5.47 1.99
C ILE A 178 -10.74 6.40 2.93
N GLU A 179 -11.97 6.78 2.58
CA GLU A 179 -12.78 7.68 3.41
C GLU A 179 -13.24 6.99 4.70
N LYS A 180 -13.59 5.70 4.63
CA LYS A 180 -13.91 4.88 5.80
C LYS A 180 -12.71 4.78 6.75
N ILE A 181 -11.52 4.48 6.23
CA ILE A 181 -10.26 4.43 7.01
C ILE A 181 -9.96 5.78 7.67
N LYS A 182 -10.13 6.89 6.94
CA LYS A 182 -9.98 8.24 7.52
C LYS A 182 -10.98 8.48 8.66
N SER A 183 -12.24 8.08 8.48
CA SER A 183 -13.29 8.26 9.48
C SER A 183 -13.06 7.42 10.75
N GLU A 184 -12.56 6.19 10.60
CA GLU A 184 -12.22 5.30 11.72
C GLU A 184 -10.99 5.82 12.48
N ALA A 185 -9.96 6.29 11.77
CA ALA A 185 -8.79 6.91 12.38
C ALA A 185 -9.15 8.19 13.15
N ALA A 186 -10.10 8.98 12.65
CA ALA A 186 -10.62 10.17 13.34
C ALA A 186 -11.37 9.80 14.63
N ARG A 187 -12.25 8.79 14.59
CA ARG A 187 -12.97 8.28 15.78
C ARG A 187 -12.02 7.71 16.83
N GLN A 188 -10.97 7.02 16.41
CA GLN A 188 -9.99 6.43 17.32
C GLN A 188 -9.15 7.50 18.02
N ARG A 189 -8.75 8.56 17.31
CA ARG A 189 -8.13 9.74 17.93
C ARG A 189 -9.06 10.41 18.92
N GLN A 190 -10.33 10.59 18.57
CA GLN A 190 -11.31 11.26 19.43
C GLN A 190 -11.59 10.46 20.72
N ARG A 191 -11.57 9.11 20.65
CA ARG A 191 -11.66 8.24 21.84
C ARG A 191 -10.43 8.32 22.73
N GLN A 192 -9.23 8.46 22.15
CA GLN A 192 -7.97 8.55 22.90
C GLN A 192 -7.84 9.86 23.70
N TYR A 193 -8.62 10.90 23.38
CA TYR A 193 -8.68 12.16 24.12
C TYR A 193 -9.79 12.22 25.19
N LEU A 194 -10.69 11.22 25.27
CA LEU A 194 -11.85 11.24 26.17
C LEU A 194 -11.64 10.47 27.49
N TYR A 195 -10.54 9.72 27.64
CA TYR A 195 -10.17 9.07 28.89
C TYR A 195 -8.63 9.13 29.04
N PRO A 196 -8.09 10.06 29.86
CA PRO A 196 -6.67 10.09 30.23
C PRO A 196 -6.27 8.90 31.09
#